data_AF-A0A2C6DNH5-F1
#
_entry.id   AF-A0A2C6DNH5-F1
#
_cell.length_a   1.000
_cell.length_b   1.000
_cell.length_c   1.000
_cell.angle_alpha   90.00
_cell.angle_beta   90.00
_cell.angle_gamma   90.00
#
_symmetry.space_group_name_H-M   'P 1'
#
loop_
_entity.id
_entity.type
_entity.pdbx_description
1 polymer ?
#
loop_
_entity_poly.entity_id
_entity_poly.type
_entity_poly.pdbx_seq_one_letter_code
_entity_poly.pdbx_strand_id
1 'polypeptide(L)'
;MHELQFLETHYGIMMTADIAAQLGRTLVAIRLAARQLGCSQEQNGPWTDEEKAIIHTHYADGRGIAYVSQLLPGRKRKTIFAMARELGVKSARNWQPYECQILTEYYPDIGVKVAEKLPGRTADAVKIKAMALGVKYRGKAEGEIRLVKWSDEEWRLLEKNLHLPYPELVMLFPHRSQDALEKAKARLKKRIAKR
;
A
#
# COMPACT_ATOMS: atom_id res chain seq x y z
N MET A 1 17.68 36.40 -7.91
CA MET A 1 16.35 36.98 -8.19
C MET A 1 15.89 36.73 -9.63
N HIS A 2 16.74 36.86 -10.64
CA HIS A 2 16.34 36.67 -12.05
C HIS A 2 15.77 35.27 -12.42
N GLU A 3 16.29 34.16 -11.85
CA GLU A 3 15.81 32.81 -12.20
C GLU A 3 14.34 32.56 -11.79
N LEU A 4 13.94 33.00 -10.59
CA LEU A 4 12.58 32.78 -10.07
C LEU A 4 11.57 33.66 -10.80
N GLN A 5 11.95 34.89 -11.16
CA GLN A 5 11.11 35.83 -11.90
C GLN A 5 10.92 35.40 -13.36
N PHE A 6 11.97 34.85 -13.97
CA PHE A 6 11.90 34.20 -15.27
C PHE A 6 10.95 33.00 -15.23
N LEU A 7 11.05 32.17 -14.18
CA LEU A 7 10.13 31.06 -13.98
C LEU A 7 8.69 31.56 -13.81
N GLU A 8 8.41 32.52 -12.94
CA GLU A 8 7.07 33.10 -12.74
C GLU A 8 6.44 33.63 -14.03
N THR A 9 7.23 34.29 -14.87
CA THR A 9 6.74 34.94 -16.09
C THR A 9 6.53 33.96 -17.24
N HIS A 10 7.40 32.95 -17.36
CA HIS A 10 7.41 32.05 -18.51
C HIS A 10 6.75 30.69 -18.25
N TYR A 11 6.51 30.32 -16.99
CA TYR A 11 5.91 29.04 -16.63
C TYR A 11 4.44 28.97 -17.06
N GLY A 12 4.13 28.09 -18.02
CA GLY A 12 2.82 27.97 -18.66
C GLY A 12 2.68 28.72 -19.99
N ILE A 13 3.65 29.57 -20.34
CA ILE A 13 3.74 30.23 -21.66
C ILE A 13 4.75 29.49 -22.55
N MET A 14 5.90 29.11 -21.99
CA MET A 14 6.95 28.36 -22.68
C MET A 14 6.97 26.89 -22.27
N MET A 15 7.54 26.04 -23.13
CA MET A 15 7.75 24.63 -22.75
C MET A 15 8.69 24.57 -21.55
N THR A 16 8.35 23.72 -20.58
CA THR A 16 9.19 23.55 -19.38
C THR A 16 10.60 23.06 -19.72
N ALA A 17 10.76 22.38 -20.85
CA ALA A 17 12.07 21.96 -21.38
C ALA A 17 12.94 23.15 -21.80
N ASP A 18 12.35 24.15 -22.46
CA ASP A 18 13.07 25.36 -22.85
C ASP A 18 13.47 26.18 -21.62
N ILE A 19 12.57 26.29 -20.64
CA ILE A 19 12.87 26.93 -19.35
C ILE A 19 14.01 26.19 -18.63
N ALA A 20 13.98 24.85 -18.64
CA ALA A 20 15.01 24.02 -18.03
C ALA A 20 16.37 24.17 -18.73
N ALA A 21 16.38 24.18 -20.07
CA ALA A 21 17.58 24.40 -20.87
C ALA A 21 18.16 25.80 -20.62
N GLN A 22 17.30 26.82 -20.58
CA GLN A 22 17.70 28.21 -20.40
C GLN A 22 18.19 28.52 -18.98
N LEU A 23 17.66 27.83 -17.97
CA LEU A 23 18.11 27.94 -16.58
C LEU A 23 19.19 26.91 -16.21
N GLY A 24 19.60 26.03 -17.12
CA GLY A 24 20.57 24.95 -16.85
C GLY A 24 20.12 23.99 -15.74
N ARG A 25 18.82 23.78 -15.58
CA ARG A 25 18.23 22.93 -14.52
C ARG A 25 17.56 21.70 -15.12
N THR A 26 17.28 20.72 -14.27
CA THR A 26 16.45 19.59 -14.68
C THR A 26 14.98 19.99 -14.73
N LEU A 27 14.21 19.38 -15.63
CA LEU A 27 12.76 19.52 -15.74
C LEU A 27 12.05 19.37 -14.39
N VAL A 28 12.51 18.42 -13.57
CA VAL A 28 11.97 18.13 -12.24
C VAL A 28 12.21 19.30 -11.29
N ALA A 29 13.41 19.90 -11.31
CA ALA A 29 13.74 21.05 -10.48
C ALA A 29 12.90 22.28 -10.84
N ILE A 30 12.69 22.54 -12.14
CA ILE A 30 11.84 23.65 -12.61
C ILE A 30 10.38 23.49 -12.15
N ARG A 31 9.81 22.28 -12.29
CA ARG A 31 8.43 22.01 -11.86
C ARG A 31 8.24 22.12 -10.35
N LEU A 32 9.22 21.67 -9.57
CA LEU A 32 9.22 21.82 -8.10
C LEU A 32 9.30 23.29 -7.68
N ALA A 33 10.18 24.06 -8.33
CA ALA A 33 10.32 25.49 -8.07
C ALA A 33 9.03 26.27 -8.42
N ALA A 34 8.42 25.99 -9.57
CA ALA A 34 7.16 26.65 -9.97
C ALA A 34 5.98 26.31 -9.06
N ARG A 35 6.00 25.13 -8.43
CA ARG A 35 5.05 24.76 -7.37
C ARG A 35 5.30 25.54 -6.08
N GLN A 36 6.57 25.71 -5.70
CA GLN A 36 6.97 26.50 -4.53
C GLN A 36 6.60 27.99 -4.70
N LEU A 37 6.69 28.51 -5.93
CA LEU A 37 6.32 29.88 -6.27
C LEU A 37 4.82 30.08 -6.52
N GLY A 38 4.01 29.02 -6.51
CA GLY A 38 2.56 29.13 -6.74
C GLY A 38 2.16 29.46 -8.19
N CYS A 39 3.08 29.46 -9.15
CA CYS A 39 2.83 29.74 -10.58
C CYS A 39 2.13 28.59 -11.31
N SER A 40 1.71 27.55 -10.57
CA SER A 40 1.03 26.38 -11.10
C SER A 40 -0.45 26.72 -11.37
N GLN A 41 -0.72 27.55 -12.38
CA GLN A 41 -2.07 27.82 -12.86
C GLN A 41 -2.75 26.52 -13.32
N GLU A 42 -4.09 26.46 -13.24
CA GLU A 42 -4.85 25.30 -13.73
C GLU A 42 -4.66 25.15 -15.25
N GLN A 43 -3.91 24.13 -15.66
CA GLN A 43 -3.62 23.84 -17.06
C GLN A 43 -4.80 23.11 -17.71
N ASN A 44 -5.70 23.86 -18.35
CA ASN A 44 -6.74 23.34 -19.25
C ASN A 44 -6.26 23.19 -20.72
N GLY A 45 -4.98 23.44 -21.00
CA GLY A 45 -4.39 23.35 -22.35
C GLY A 45 -4.17 21.91 -22.86
N PRO A 46 -3.79 21.73 -24.13
CA PRO A 46 -3.49 20.43 -24.72
C PRO A 46 -2.34 19.72 -23.97
N TRP A 47 -2.32 18.39 -24.00
CA TRP A 47 -1.29 17.58 -23.33
C TRP A 47 0.01 17.59 -24.12
N THR A 48 1.12 17.97 -23.47
CA THR A 48 2.44 17.92 -24.12
C THR A 48 3.01 16.51 -24.11
N ASP A 49 3.95 16.22 -25.01
CA ASP A 49 4.54 14.89 -25.12
C ASP A 49 5.37 14.52 -23.88
N GLU A 50 5.93 15.51 -23.16
CA GLU A 50 6.60 15.29 -21.88
C GLU A 50 5.61 14.90 -20.78
N GLU A 51 4.43 15.51 -20.75
CA GLU A 51 3.38 15.13 -19.80
C GLU A 51 2.90 13.70 -20.07
N LYS A 52 2.74 13.34 -21.35
CA LYS A 52 2.43 11.96 -21.76
C LYS A 52 3.55 11.00 -21.36
N ALA A 53 4.81 11.38 -21.52
CA ALA A 53 5.96 10.56 -21.11
C ALA A 53 5.99 10.32 -19.59
N ILE A 54 5.68 11.35 -18.78
CA ILE A 54 5.53 11.23 -17.32
C ILE A 54 4.44 10.21 -16.96
N ILE A 55 3.30 10.25 -17.67
CA ILE A 55 2.24 9.26 -17.48
C ILE A 55 2.75 7.87 -17.89
N HIS A 56 3.33 7.72 -19.08
CA HIS A 56 3.86 6.44 -19.56
C HIS A 56 4.82 5.77 -18.57
N THR A 57 5.76 6.52 -18.01
CA THR A 57 6.75 5.97 -17.09
C THR A 57 6.17 5.80 -15.68
N HIS A 58 5.78 6.90 -15.04
CA HIS A 58 5.51 6.89 -13.61
C HIS A 58 4.11 6.41 -13.22
N TYR A 59 3.13 6.54 -14.14
CA TYR A 59 1.81 5.97 -13.91
C TYR A 59 1.84 4.44 -14.07
N ALA A 60 2.54 3.94 -15.11
CA ALA A 60 2.76 2.51 -15.34
C ALA A 60 3.48 1.85 -14.16
N ASP A 61 4.56 2.46 -13.65
CA ASP A 61 5.35 1.96 -12.51
C ASP A 61 4.56 1.80 -11.20
N GLY A 62 3.33 2.33 -11.12
CA GLY A 62 2.53 2.22 -9.90
C GLY A 62 3.08 3.03 -8.72
N ARG A 63 3.89 4.06 -8.98
CA ARG A 63 4.37 5.02 -7.97
C ARG A 63 3.21 5.76 -7.27
N GLY A 64 2.04 5.74 -7.90
CA GLY A 64 0.76 6.21 -7.36
C GLY A 64 0.40 7.60 -7.85
N ILE A 65 -0.92 7.88 -7.91
CA ILE A 65 -1.44 9.14 -8.45
C ILE A 65 -0.92 10.37 -7.70
N ALA A 66 -0.63 10.24 -6.40
CA ALA A 66 -0.07 11.33 -5.60
C ALA A 66 1.30 11.77 -6.13
N TYR A 67 2.18 10.82 -6.47
CA TYR A 67 3.50 11.11 -7.04
C TYR A 67 3.38 11.71 -8.45
N VAL A 68 2.55 11.10 -9.32
CA VAL A 68 2.31 11.60 -10.69
C VAL A 68 1.73 13.02 -10.66
N SER A 69 0.84 13.34 -9.72
CA SER A 69 0.28 14.69 -9.56
C SER A 69 1.33 15.73 -9.15
N GLN A 70 2.43 15.33 -8.52
CA GLN A 70 3.53 16.26 -8.20
C GLN A 70 4.38 16.59 -9.42
N LEU A 71 4.49 15.65 -10.37
CA LEU A 71 5.23 15.82 -11.62
C LEU A 71 4.40 16.56 -12.69
N LEU A 72 3.09 16.60 -12.53
CA LEU A 72 2.14 17.30 -13.42
C LEU A 72 1.41 18.42 -12.65
N PRO A 73 2.13 19.44 -12.14
CA PRO A 73 1.50 20.56 -11.45
C PRO A 73 0.54 21.28 -12.40
N GLY A 74 -0.65 21.63 -11.91
CA GLY A 74 -1.71 22.24 -12.71
C GLY A 74 -2.66 21.25 -13.40
N ARG A 75 -2.32 19.94 -13.48
CA ARG A 75 -3.23 18.89 -13.98
C ARG A 75 -4.01 18.26 -12.83
N LYS A 76 -5.34 18.18 -12.98
CA LYS A 76 -6.22 17.54 -11.98
C LYS A 76 -6.09 16.01 -12.08
N ARG A 77 -6.23 15.30 -10.95
CA ARG A 77 -6.19 13.81 -10.93
C ARG A 77 -7.12 13.19 -11.97
N LYS A 78 -8.34 13.75 -12.13
CA LYS A 78 -9.32 13.30 -13.13
C LYS A 78 -8.79 13.41 -14.56
N THR A 79 -8.10 14.49 -14.91
CA THR A 79 -7.55 14.66 -16.27
C THR A 79 -6.35 13.75 -16.50
N ILE A 80 -5.52 13.52 -15.48
CA ILE A 80 -4.44 12.52 -15.53
C ILE A 80 -5.00 11.12 -15.79
N PHE A 81 -6.10 10.73 -15.13
CA PHE A 81 -6.75 9.45 -15.38
C PHE A 81 -7.33 9.35 -16.80
N ALA A 82 -7.95 10.42 -17.29
CA ALA A 82 -8.47 10.47 -18.66
C ALA A 82 -7.34 10.32 -19.69
N MET A 83 -6.24 11.04 -19.51
CA MET A 83 -5.07 10.95 -20.40
C MET A 83 -4.39 9.58 -20.30
N ALA A 84 -4.23 9.01 -19.10
CA ALA A 84 -3.72 7.64 -18.96
C ALA A 84 -4.58 6.62 -19.71
N ARG A 85 -5.90 6.79 -19.72
CA ARG A 85 -6.82 5.94 -20.49
C ARG A 85 -6.64 6.15 -22.00
N GLU A 86 -6.50 7.39 -22.45
CA GLU A 86 -6.26 7.74 -23.85
C GLU A 86 -4.94 7.16 -24.38
N LEU A 87 -3.88 7.22 -23.57
CA LEU A 87 -2.58 6.63 -23.85
C LEU A 87 -2.55 5.09 -23.67
N GLY A 88 -3.63 4.49 -23.19
CA GLY A 88 -3.69 3.05 -22.89
C GLY A 88 -2.82 2.60 -21.72
N VAL A 89 -2.30 3.53 -20.90
CA VAL A 89 -1.41 3.24 -19.78
C VAL A 89 -2.21 2.84 -18.54
N LYS A 90 -1.98 1.63 -18.04
CA LYS A 90 -2.59 1.12 -16.81
C LYS A 90 -1.60 1.23 -15.66
N SER A 91 -2.09 1.61 -14.48
CA SER A 91 -1.23 1.65 -13.30
C SER A 91 -0.92 0.25 -12.79
N ALA A 92 0.35 -0.06 -12.51
CA ALA A 92 0.73 -1.32 -11.85
C ALA A 92 0.08 -1.48 -10.47
N ARG A 93 -0.39 -0.40 -9.82
CA ARG A 93 -1.20 -0.52 -8.59
C ARG A 93 -2.55 -1.19 -8.83
N ASN A 94 -3.14 -1.02 -10.01
CA ASN A 94 -4.43 -1.61 -10.34
C ASN A 94 -4.25 -3.09 -10.65
N TRP A 95 -5.09 -3.90 -10.01
CA TRP A 95 -5.18 -5.34 -10.28
C TRP A 95 -5.69 -5.57 -11.69
N GLN A 96 -4.86 -6.18 -12.53
CA GLN A 96 -5.21 -6.53 -13.89
C GLN A 96 -6.17 -7.73 -13.91
N PRO A 97 -6.98 -7.89 -14.99
CA PRO A 97 -7.87 -9.03 -15.12
C PRO A 97 -7.15 -10.38 -14.98
N TYR A 98 -5.96 -10.52 -15.57
CA TYR A 98 -5.16 -11.74 -15.47
C TYR A 98 -4.68 -12.00 -14.03
N GLU A 99 -4.31 -10.95 -13.26
CA GLU A 99 -3.92 -11.10 -11.85
C GLU A 99 -5.11 -11.56 -11.00
N CYS A 100 -6.31 -11.03 -11.27
CA CYS A 100 -7.55 -11.49 -10.63
C CYS A 100 -7.90 -12.94 -10.99
N GLN A 101 -7.64 -13.35 -12.23
CA GLN A 101 -7.83 -14.74 -12.67
C GLN A 101 -6.87 -15.67 -11.93
N ILE A 102 -5.58 -15.33 -11.88
CA ILE A 102 -4.56 -16.08 -11.11
C ILE A 102 -4.97 -16.18 -9.63
N LEU A 103 -5.47 -15.09 -9.03
CA LEU A 103 -5.99 -15.16 -7.66
C LEU A 103 -7.19 -16.10 -7.55
N THR A 104 -8.14 -16.04 -8.47
CA THR A 104 -9.35 -16.88 -8.40
C THR A 104 -9.01 -18.37 -8.54
N GLU A 105 -8.03 -18.69 -9.39
CA GLU A 105 -7.59 -20.05 -9.68
C GLU A 105 -6.70 -20.62 -8.57
N TYR A 106 -5.66 -19.89 -8.15
CA TYR A 106 -4.62 -20.43 -7.28
C TYR A 106 -4.76 -20.06 -5.80
N TYR A 107 -5.44 -18.96 -5.47
CA TYR A 107 -5.57 -18.53 -4.06
C TYR A 107 -6.32 -19.55 -3.18
N PRO A 108 -7.35 -20.27 -3.67
CA PRO A 108 -8.00 -21.32 -2.88
C PRO A 108 -7.03 -22.39 -2.40
N ASP A 109 -6.03 -22.77 -3.19
CA ASP A 109 -5.19 -23.93 -2.91
C ASP A 109 -3.86 -23.61 -2.25
N ILE A 110 -3.26 -22.45 -2.58
CA ILE A 110 -1.93 -22.04 -2.06
C ILE A 110 -1.94 -20.72 -1.28
N GLY A 111 -3.10 -20.05 -1.21
CA GLY A 111 -3.30 -18.86 -0.37
C GLY A 111 -2.39 -17.70 -0.76
N VAL A 112 -1.73 -17.09 0.23
CA VAL A 112 -0.86 -15.92 -0.02
C VAL A 112 0.40 -16.25 -0.83
N LYS A 113 0.76 -17.53 -0.99
CA LYS A 113 1.88 -17.94 -1.85
C LYS A 113 1.64 -17.65 -3.33
N VAL A 114 0.40 -17.36 -3.74
CA VAL A 114 0.10 -16.83 -5.08
C VAL A 114 0.92 -15.57 -5.40
N ALA A 115 1.38 -14.82 -4.41
CA ALA A 115 2.25 -13.66 -4.63
C ALA A 115 3.53 -14.00 -5.43
N GLU A 116 4.05 -15.23 -5.32
CA GLU A 116 5.21 -15.70 -6.12
C GLU A 116 4.90 -15.76 -7.63
N LYS A 117 3.62 -15.89 -8.00
CA LYS A 117 3.13 -15.89 -9.39
C LYS A 117 2.71 -14.50 -9.88
N LEU A 118 2.80 -13.48 -9.02
CA LEU A 118 2.33 -12.12 -9.30
C LEU A 118 3.46 -11.11 -9.07
N PRO A 119 4.29 -10.85 -10.10
CA PRO A 119 5.40 -9.89 -9.99
C PRO A 119 4.92 -8.53 -9.46
N GLY A 120 5.59 -8.02 -8.43
CA GLY A 120 5.25 -6.73 -7.82
C GLY A 120 4.05 -6.74 -6.85
N ARG A 121 3.45 -7.91 -6.56
CA ARG A 121 2.41 -8.04 -5.53
C ARG A 121 2.98 -8.66 -4.26
N THR A 122 2.64 -8.08 -3.12
CA THR A 122 3.00 -8.62 -1.80
C THR A 122 1.94 -9.61 -1.32
N ALA A 123 2.31 -10.48 -0.38
CA ALA A 123 1.39 -11.42 0.28
C ALA A 123 0.17 -10.70 0.91
N ASP A 124 0.38 -9.52 1.50
CA ASP A 124 -0.69 -8.71 2.07
C ASP A 124 -1.62 -8.14 0.99
N ALA A 125 -1.07 -7.64 -0.12
CA ALA A 125 -1.87 -7.15 -1.24
C ALA A 125 -2.74 -8.28 -1.83
N VAL A 126 -2.16 -9.47 -1.99
CA VAL A 126 -2.85 -10.69 -2.43
C VAL A 126 -3.98 -11.06 -1.48
N LYS A 127 -3.74 -11.04 -0.15
CA LYS A 127 -4.77 -11.32 0.85
C LYS A 127 -5.93 -10.32 0.81
N ILE A 128 -5.63 -9.02 0.76
CA ILE A 128 -6.63 -7.95 0.67
C ILE A 128 -7.46 -8.12 -0.61
N LYS A 129 -6.80 -8.39 -1.74
CA LYS A 129 -7.48 -8.54 -3.02
C LYS A 129 -8.34 -9.81 -3.05
N ALA A 130 -7.85 -10.94 -2.56
CA ALA A 130 -8.63 -12.18 -2.49
C ALA A 130 -9.88 -12.01 -1.63
N MET A 131 -9.78 -11.31 -0.48
CA MET A 131 -10.96 -10.93 0.32
C MET A 131 -11.94 -10.07 -0.48
N ALA A 132 -11.46 -9.07 -1.22
CA ALA A 132 -12.31 -8.22 -2.06
C ALA A 132 -12.97 -8.97 -3.23
N LEU A 133 -12.33 -10.04 -3.73
CA LEU A 133 -12.87 -10.95 -4.76
C LEU A 133 -13.76 -12.06 -4.16
N GLY A 134 -13.86 -12.17 -2.83
CA GLY A 134 -14.60 -13.24 -2.16
C GLY A 134 -13.94 -14.62 -2.23
N VAL A 135 -12.67 -14.70 -2.65
CA VAL A 135 -11.94 -15.96 -2.80
C VAL A 135 -11.35 -16.37 -1.46
N LYS A 136 -11.73 -17.55 -0.97
CA LYS A 136 -11.26 -18.09 0.32
C LYS A 136 -10.21 -19.16 0.09
N TYR A 137 -9.15 -19.09 0.90
CA TYR A 137 -8.15 -20.15 0.97
C TYR A 137 -8.75 -21.39 1.66
N ARG A 138 -8.72 -22.54 0.96
CA ARG A 138 -9.26 -23.84 1.40
C ARG A 138 -8.29 -24.59 2.30
N GLY A 139 -6.98 -24.42 2.12
CA GLY A 139 -5.93 -25.15 2.85
C GLY A 139 -5.76 -24.76 4.33
N LYS A 140 -6.77 -24.14 4.95
CA LYS A 140 -6.84 -23.80 6.39
C LYS A 140 -8.26 -23.99 6.97
N ALA A 141 -9.04 -24.92 6.41
CA ALA A 141 -10.29 -25.37 7.04
C ALA A 141 -10.04 -26.30 8.26
N GLU A 142 -8.81 -26.77 8.48
CA GLU A 142 -8.38 -27.47 9.69
C GLU A 142 -7.17 -26.74 10.26
N GLY A 143 -7.29 -26.18 11.48
CA GLY A 143 -6.25 -25.32 12.05
C GLY A 143 -6.54 -23.84 11.89
N GLU A 144 -7.79 -23.44 12.05
CA GLU A 144 -8.03 -22.29 12.90
C GLU A 144 -7.13 -22.44 14.13
N ILE A 145 -6.19 -21.52 14.35
CA ILE A 145 -6.08 -21.00 15.71
C ILE A 145 -7.46 -20.41 15.94
N ARG A 146 -8.41 -21.24 16.39
CA ARG A 146 -9.63 -20.74 16.97
C ARG A 146 -9.09 -19.79 18.00
N LEU A 147 -9.44 -18.52 17.88
CA LEU A 147 -9.36 -17.61 19.02
C LEU A 147 -10.39 -18.15 20.02
N VAL A 148 -10.13 -19.33 20.59
CA VAL A 148 -10.90 -19.91 21.67
C VAL A 148 -10.69 -18.90 22.77
N LYS A 149 -11.71 -18.07 22.99
CA LYS A 149 -11.72 -17.12 24.08
C LYS A 149 -11.40 -17.92 25.34
N TRP A 150 -10.49 -17.40 26.14
CA TRP A 150 -10.21 -17.97 27.45
C TRP A 150 -11.49 -17.87 28.26
N SER A 151 -12.01 -19.01 28.69
CA SER A 151 -13.16 -19.08 29.59
C SER A 151 -12.80 -18.51 30.97
N ASP A 152 -13.82 -18.15 31.75
CA ASP A 152 -13.60 -17.67 33.12
C ASP A 152 -12.99 -18.76 34.00
N GLU A 153 -13.31 -20.03 33.75
CA GLU A 153 -12.69 -21.18 34.42
C GLU A 153 -11.21 -21.29 34.10
N GLU A 154 -10.83 -21.19 32.81
CA GLU A 154 -9.43 -21.19 32.39
C GLU A 154 -8.66 -20.00 32.99
N TRP A 155 -9.28 -18.82 33.09
CA TRP A 155 -8.66 -17.66 33.73
C TRP A 155 -8.41 -17.89 35.23
N ARG A 156 -9.42 -18.39 35.96
CA ARG A 156 -9.28 -18.71 37.40
C ARG A 156 -8.23 -19.80 37.63
N LEU A 157 -8.23 -20.82 36.78
CA LEU A 157 -7.26 -21.91 36.85
C LEU A 157 -5.83 -21.40 36.58
N LEU A 158 -5.65 -20.51 35.59
CA LEU A 158 -4.35 -19.91 35.31
C LEU A 158 -3.89 -19.00 36.45
N GLU A 159 -4.81 -18.23 37.05
CA GLU A 159 -4.53 -17.35 38.20
C GLU A 159 -4.03 -18.13 39.42
N LYS A 160 -4.69 -19.24 39.77
CA LYS A 160 -4.28 -20.11 40.88
C LYS A 160 -2.90 -20.74 40.66
N ASN A 161 -2.52 -20.98 39.40
CA ASN A 161 -1.31 -21.71 39.02
C ASN A 161 -0.20 -20.82 38.43
N LEU A 162 -0.22 -19.50 38.67
CA LEU A 162 0.78 -18.56 38.13
C LEU A 162 2.23 -18.88 38.49
N HIS A 163 2.44 -19.58 39.61
CA HIS A 163 3.75 -19.96 40.12
C HIS A 163 4.38 -21.13 39.37
N LEU A 164 3.58 -21.94 38.65
CA LEU A 164 4.08 -23.13 37.96
C LEU A 164 4.90 -22.78 36.70
N PRO A 165 5.89 -23.62 36.36
CA PRO A 165 6.66 -23.51 35.11
C PRO A 165 5.80 -23.93 33.90
N TYR A 166 6.19 -23.49 32.70
CA TYR A 166 5.41 -23.72 31.49
C TYR A 166 5.15 -25.20 31.15
N PRO A 167 6.09 -26.15 31.34
CA PRO A 167 5.82 -27.56 31.10
C PRO A 167 4.64 -28.11 31.91
N GLU A 168 4.54 -27.74 33.19
CA GLU A 168 3.44 -28.14 34.07
C GLU A 168 2.13 -27.43 33.71
N LEU A 169 2.21 -26.16 33.28
CA LEU A 169 1.03 -25.45 32.78
C LEU A 169 0.50 -26.05 31.47
N VAL A 170 1.38 -26.51 30.57
CA VAL A 170 0.95 -27.19 29.34
C VAL A 170 0.20 -28.48 29.66
N MET A 171 0.58 -29.20 30.73
CA MET A 171 -0.17 -30.38 31.20
C MET A 171 -1.56 -30.02 31.72
N LEU A 172 -1.72 -28.88 32.41
CA LEU A 172 -3.01 -28.40 32.92
C LEU A 172 -3.91 -27.81 31.83
N PHE A 173 -3.35 -27.37 30.71
CA PHE A 173 -4.07 -26.79 29.59
C PHE A 173 -3.74 -27.53 28.28
N PRO A 174 -4.15 -28.81 28.12
CA PRO A 174 -3.77 -29.64 26.98
C PRO A 174 -4.29 -29.08 25.63
N HIS A 175 -5.30 -28.22 25.67
CA HIS A 175 -5.87 -27.54 24.49
C HIS A 175 -5.26 -26.16 24.22
N ARG A 176 -4.24 -25.73 24.98
CA ARG A 176 -3.54 -24.46 24.81
C ARG A 176 -2.08 -24.70 24.47
N SER A 177 -1.59 -24.05 23.41
CA SER A 177 -0.16 -24.04 23.13
C SER A 177 0.60 -23.25 24.19
N GLN A 178 1.88 -23.56 24.37
CA GLN A 178 2.75 -22.83 25.29
C GLN A 178 2.76 -21.30 25.02
N ASP A 179 2.81 -20.90 23.75
CA ASP A 179 2.70 -19.49 23.32
C ASP A 179 1.39 -18.82 23.77
N ALA A 180 0.27 -19.56 23.75
CA ALA A 180 -1.01 -19.06 24.27
C ALA A 180 -0.97 -18.84 25.79
N LEU A 181 -0.30 -19.74 26.53
CA LEU A 181 -0.11 -19.63 27.98
C LEU A 181 0.79 -18.45 28.35
N GLU A 182 1.89 -18.24 27.63
CA GLU A 182 2.79 -17.10 27.83
C GLU A 182 2.05 -15.76 27.66
N LYS A 183 1.29 -15.64 26.57
CA LYS A 183 0.46 -14.45 26.30
C LYS A 183 -0.61 -14.24 27.35
N ALA A 184 -1.27 -15.31 27.81
CA ALA A 184 -2.28 -15.24 28.86
C ALA A 184 -1.70 -14.83 30.22
N LYS A 185 -0.56 -15.43 30.62
CA LYS A 185 0.16 -15.11 31.86
C LYS A 185 0.61 -13.65 31.88
N ALA A 186 1.13 -13.14 30.77
CA ALA A 186 1.51 -11.73 30.63
C ALA A 186 0.31 -10.78 30.77
N ARG A 187 -0.85 -11.13 30.19
CA ARG A 187 -2.09 -10.34 30.32
C ARG A 187 -2.61 -10.33 31.76
N LEU A 188 -2.58 -11.48 32.44
CA LEU A 188 -3.06 -11.60 33.80
C LEU A 188 -2.18 -10.82 34.79
N LYS A 189 -0.85 -10.91 34.68
CA LYS A 189 0.08 -10.09 35.47
C LYS A 189 -0.19 -8.60 35.32
N LYS A 190 -0.47 -8.13 34.10
CA LYS A 190 -0.83 -6.72 33.84
C LYS A 190 -2.18 -6.32 34.45
N ARG A 191 -3.15 -7.23 34.55
CA ARG A 191 -4.44 -6.98 35.20
C ARG A 191 -4.28 -6.87 36.72
N ILE A 192 -3.52 -7.78 37.31
CA ILE A 192 -3.23 -7.79 38.75
C ILE A 192 -2.45 -6.52 39.15
N ALA A 193 -1.43 -6.13 38.37
CA ALA A 193 -0.63 -4.94 38.65
C ALA A 193 -1.37 -3.59 38.49
N LYS A 194 -2.58 -3.59 37.91
CA LYS A 194 -3.42 -2.39 37.74
C LYS A 194 -4.57 -2.31 38.76
N ARG A 195 -4.69 -3.30 39.64
CA ARG A 195 -5.73 -3.42 40.65
C ARG A 195 -5.17 -3.04 42.01
#